data_AF-A0A172PD71-F1
#
_entry.id   AF-A0A172PD71-F1
#
_cell.length_a   1.000
_cell.length_b   1.000
_cell.length_c   1.000
_cell.angle_alpha   90.00
_cell.angle_beta   90.00
_cell.angle_gamma   90.00
#
_symmetry.space_group_name_H-M   'P 1'
#
loop_
_entity.id
_entity.type
_entity.pdbx_description
1 polymer ?
#
loop_
_entity_poly.entity_id
_entity_poly.type
_entity_poly.pdbx_seq_one_letter_code
_entity_poly.pdbx_strand_id
1 'polypeptide(L)'
;EKAAIRKRHLYLTEEILRENPSLLAPMAPSFDARQAIVVEAVPKLAKEAAEKAIKEWGRPKSDITHLVFCSASGIDMPGSDLQLLKLLGLPLSVNRVMLYNVGCHAGGTALRVAKDLAENNRGARVLAVCSEVTVLSYRGPHPAHIESLFVQALFGDGAAALVVGSDPVDGVERPIFEIASASQVMLPESEEAVGGHLREIGLTFHLKSQLPSIIASNIEQSLATACSPLGLSDWNQLFWTVHPGGRAILDQVEARLGLEKERLAATRHVLSEYGNMQSATVLFILDEMRNRSAAEGHATTGEGLDWGVLLGFG
;
A
#
# COMPACT_ATOMS: atom_id res chain seq x y z
N GLU A 1 5.36 21.64 -6.45
CA GLU A 1 5.32 21.34 -7.90
C GLU A 1 6.11 20.08 -8.30
N LYS A 2 7.42 19.96 -8.02
CA LYS A 2 8.22 18.78 -8.44
C LYS A 2 7.77 17.42 -7.87
N ALA A 3 7.26 17.39 -6.64
CA ALA A 3 6.77 16.15 -6.01
C ALA A 3 5.38 15.71 -6.52
N ALA A 4 4.63 16.61 -7.19
CA ALA A 4 3.22 16.40 -7.54
C ALA A 4 2.30 16.02 -6.35
N ILE A 5 2.66 16.45 -5.13
CA ILE A 5 1.88 16.26 -3.90
C ILE A 5 1.30 17.62 -3.48
N ARG A 6 -0.01 17.70 -3.29
CA ARG A 6 -0.74 18.88 -2.81
C ARG A 6 -0.81 18.90 -1.29
N LYS A 7 -1.16 17.77 -0.67
CA LYS A 7 -1.25 17.62 0.79
C LYS A 7 -0.87 16.21 1.21
N ARG A 8 -0.60 16.04 2.49
CA ARG A 8 -0.37 14.75 3.16
C ARG A 8 -1.04 14.76 4.52
N HIS A 9 -1.33 13.59 5.02
CA HIS A 9 -1.82 13.38 6.37
C HIS A 9 -0.68 12.78 7.19
N LEU A 10 -0.45 13.28 8.40
CA LEU A 10 0.61 12.82 9.29
C LEU A 10 0.05 12.67 10.69
N TYR A 11 0.36 11.56 11.35
CA TYR A 11 0.09 11.34 12.76
C TYR A 11 0.96 12.25 13.63
N LEU A 12 2.19 12.53 13.18
CA LEU A 12 3.08 13.47 13.84
C LEU A 12 2.52 14.89 13.80
N THR A 13 2.41 15.50 14.98
CA THR A 13 2.09 16.91 15.18
C THR A 13 3.28 17.65 15.77
N GLU A 14 3.25 18.99 15.74
CA GLU A 14 4.26 19.80 16.43
C GLU A 14 4.35 19.52 17.93
N GLU A 15 3.22 19.13 18.55
CA GLU A 15 3.16 18.76 19.96
C GLU A 15 3.91 17.45 20.23
N ILE A 16 3.62 16.40 19.46
CA ILE A 16 4.32 15.11 19.57
C ILE A 16 5.83 15.30 19.35
N LEU A 17 6.22 16.14 18.39
CA LEU A 17 7.64 16.43 18.12
C LEU A 17 8.31 17.22 19.25
N ARG A 18 7.59 18.13 19.92
CA ARG A 18 8.10 18.85 21.10
C ARG A 18 8.32 17.92 22.29
N GLU A 19 7.44 16.94 22.48
CA GLU A 19 7.58 15.92 23.53
C GLU A 19 8.66 14.88 23.20
N ASN A 20 8.99 14.71 21.92
CA ASN A 20 9.95 13.72 21.43
C ASN A 20 11.07 14.37 20.59
N PRO A 21 11.91 15.26 21.17
CA PRO A 21 12.89 16.03 20.42
C PRO A 21 13.97 15.18 19.73
N SER A 22 14.19 13.94 20.18
CA SER A 22 15.11 12.99 19.53
C SER A 22 14.69 12.61 18.10
N LEU A 23 13.40 12.75 17.75
CA LEU A 23 12.91 12.51 16.38
C LEU A 23 13.37 13.61 15.40
N LEU A 24 13.63 14.82 15.89
CA LEU A 24 14.09 15.96 15.09
C LEU A 24 15.59 15.90 14.81
N ALA A 25 16.37 15.32 15.72
CA ALA A 25 17.81 15.20 15.57
C ALA A 25 18.14 14.11 14.52
N PRO A 26 18.84 14.44 13.40
CA PRO A 26 18.94 13.53 12.25
C PRO A 26 19.55 12.16 12.54
N MET A 27 20.46 12.08 13.52
CA MET A 27 21.24 10.89 13.86
C MET A 27 21.14 10.52 15.35
N ALA A 28 20.22 11.11 16.11
CA ALA A 28 20.07 10.77 17.52
C ALA A 28 19.33 9.42 17.67
N PRO A 29 19.76 8.56 18.61
CA PRO A 29 18.99 7.38 18.99
C PRO A 29 17.56 7.80 19.36
N SER A 30 16.59 7.21 18.68
CA SER A 30 15.19 7.58 18.75
C SER A 30 14.24 6.41 18.51
N PHE A 31 14.76 5.20 18.29
CA PHE A 31 13.98 4.01 17.98
C PHE A 31 12.90 3.72 19.04
N ASP A 32 13.25 3.70 20.32
CA ASP A 32 12.29 3.40 21.40
C ASP A 32 11.15 4.42 21.47
N ALA A 33 11.46 5.71 21.34
CA ALA A 33 10.45 6.78 21.32
C ALA A 33 9.52 6.65 20.11
N ARG A 34 10.07 6.32 18.94
CA ARG A 34 9.27 6.07 17.73
C ARG A 34 8.40 4.83 17.89
N GLN A 35 8.96 3.74 18.43
CA GLN A 35 8.26 2.49 18.70
C GLN A 35 7.08 2.71 19.63
N ALA A 36 7.28 3.42 20.74
CA ALA A 36 6.21 3.74 21.70
C ALA A 36 5.01 4.43 21.04
N ILE A 37 5.23 5.28 20.03
CA ILE A 37 4.16 5.94 19.27
C ILE A 37 3.49 4.96 18.31
N VAL A 38 4.27 4.24 17.50
CA VAL A 38 3.72 3.46 16.38
C VAL A 38 3.00 2.18 16.79
N VAL A 39 3.42 1.53 17.89
CA VAL A 39 2.74 0.32 18.39
C VAL A 39 1.29 0.58 18.76
N GLU A 40 0.95 1.82 19.11
CA GLU A 40 -0.42 2.27 19.35
C GLU A 40 -1.08 2.85 18.09
N ALA A 41 -0.37 3.72 17.36
CA ALA A 41 -0.93 4.45 16.22
C ALA A 41 -1.31 3.54 15.05
N VAL A 42 -0.46 2.58 14.68
CA VAL A 42 -0.66 1.68 13.54
C VAL A 42 -1.95 0.86 13.66
N PRO A 43 -2.18 0.07 14.73
CA PRO A 43 -3.41 -0.71 14.83
C PRO A 43 -4.67 0.16 14.99
N LYS A 44 -4.57 1.37 15.55
CA LYS A 44 -5.70 2.31 15.61
C LYS A 44 -6.12 2.83 14.24
N LEU A 45 -5.16 3.26 13.42
CA LEU A 45 -5.43 3.71 12.05
C LEU A 45 -5.98 2.55 11.19
N ALA A 46 -5.40 1.36 11.34
CA ALA A 46 -5.89 0.13 10.73
C ALA A 46 -7.35 -0.20 11.11
N LYS A 47 -7.71 0.00 12.38
CA LYS A 47 -9.09 -0.20 12.88
C LYS A 47 -10.08 0.69 12.12
N GLU A 48 -9.77 1.97 11.95
CA GLU A 48 -10.66 2.90 11.24
C GLU A 48 -10.89 2.49 9.79
N ALA A 49 -9.84 2.05 9.09
CA ALA A 49 -9.96 1.55 7.72
C ALA A 49 -10.78 0.24 7.67
N ALA A 50 -10.47 -0.71 8.57
CA ALA A 50 -11.16 -1.99 8.64
C ALA A 50 -12.65 -1.84 8.97
N GLU A 51 -13.02 -0.93 9.88
CA GLU A 51 -14.43 -0.69 10.19
C GLU A 51 -15.21 -0.14 9.00
N LYS A 52 -14.60 0.72 8.17
CA LYS A 52 -15.21 1.20 6.94
C LYS A 52 -15.40 0.07 5.92
N ALA A 53 -14.37 -0.75 5.71
CA ALA A 53 -14.44 -1.89 4.79
C ALA A 53 -15.48 -2.93 5.23
N ILE A 54 -15.53 -3.26 6.52
CA ILE A 54 -16.53 -4.21 7.06
C ILE A 54 -17.95 -3.63 6.97
N LYS A 55 -18.10 -2.33 7.23
CA LYS A 55 -19.38 -1.66 7.08
C LYS A 55 -19.88 -1.71 5.64
N GLU A 56 -19.00 -1.47 4.67
CA GLU A 56 -19.34 -1.57 3.25
C GLU A 56 -19.66 -3.01 2.84
N TRP A 57 -18.91 -3.99 3.35
CA TRP A 57 -19.16 -5.41 3.12
C TRP A 57 -20.54 -5.87 3.64
N GLY A 58 -21.03 -5.26 4.71
CA GLY A 58 -22.42 -5.43 5.18
C GLY A 58 -22.70 -6.72 5.95
N ARG A 59 -21.68 -7.55 6.24
CA ARG A 59 -21.80 -8.78 7.01
C ARG A 59 -21.24 -8.68 8.43
N PRO A 60 -21.63 -9.58 9.35
CA PRO A 60 -21.10 -9.59 10.72
C PRO A 60 -19.58 -9.78 10.76
N LYS A 61 -18.91 -9.06 11.65
CA LYS A 61 -17.46 -9.23 11.90
C LYS A 61 -17.08 -10.67 12.28
N SER A 62 -18.01 -11.44 12.84
CA SER A 62 -17.83 -12.85 13.18
C SER A 62 -17.59 -13.75 11.97
N ASP A 63 -17.96 -13.30 10.77
CA ASP A 63 -17.79 -14.04 9.53
C ASP A 63 -16.37 -13.87 8.95
N ILE A 64 -15.55 -12.98 9.53
CA ILE A 64 -14.13 -12.87 9.17
C ILE A 64 -13.39 -14.08 9.72
N THR A 65 -12.71 -14.78 8.82
CA THR A 65 -11.99 -16.04 9.11
C THR A 65 -10.47 -15.84 9.17
N HIS A 66 -9.97 -14.85 8.43
CA HIS A 66 -8.54 -14.58 8.28
C HIS A 66 -8.27 -13.08 8.38
N LEU A 67 -7.10 -12.72 8.89
CA LEU A 67 -6.57 -11.36 8.92
C LEU A 67 -5.16 -11.35 8.32
N VAL A 68 -4.98 -10.61 7.23
CA VAL A 68 -3.66 -10.30 6.66
C VAL A 68 -3.35 -8.85 6.99
N PHE A 69 -2.29 -8.60 7.76
CA PHE A 69 -1.89 -7.26 8.17
C PHE A 69 -0.49 -6.94 7.62
N CYS A 70 -0.35 -5.81 6.93
CA CYS A 70 0.92 -5.29 6.42
C CYS A 70 1.26 -3.94 7.06
N SER A 71 2.51 -3.78 7.47
CA SER A 71 3.06 -2.47 7.85
C SER A 71 4.58 -2.47 7.81
N ALA A 72 5.17 -1.35 7.42
CA ALA A 72 6.59 -1.04 7.58
C ALA A 72 6.85 -0.03 8.72
N SER A 73 5.81 0.27 9.50
CA SER A 73 5.79 1.42 10.42
C SER A 73 5.93 1.05 11.89
N GLY A 74 6.47 -0.13 12.21
CA GLY A 74 6.68 -0.60 13.58
C GLY A 74 6.86 -2.11 13.60
N ILE A 75 7.42 -2.65 14.68
CA ILE A 75 7.42 -4.09 14.96
C ILE A 75 7.09 -4.31 16.43
N ASP A 76 6.30 -5.32 16.75
CA ASP A 76 6.04 -5.70 18.15
C ASP A 76 5.68 -7.19 18.25
N MET A 77 5.75 -7.73 19.47
CA MET A 77 5.34 -9.09 19.77
C MET A 77 4.56 -9.11 21.11
N PRO A 78 3.22 -9.25 21.08
CA PRO A 78 2.38 -9.57 19.91
C PRO A 78 2.23 -8.43 18.89
N GLY A 79 2.14 -8.79 17.60
CA GLY A 79 2.08 -7.84 16.49
C GLY A 79 0.76 -7.08 16.34
N SER A 80 0.77 -6.12 15.42
CA SER A 80 -0.34 -5.23 15.08
C SER A 80 -1.58 -5.97 14.59
N ASP A 81 -1.40 -7.16 14.00
CA ASP A 81 -2.46 -8.08 13.64
C ASP A 81 -3.28 -8.53 14.86
N LEU A 82 -2.62 -8.88 15.97
CA LEU A 82 -3.34 -9.23 17.21
C LEU A 82 -4.00 -8.02 17.84
N GLN A 83 -3.31 -6.87 17.83
CA GLN A 83 -3.87 -5.63 18.38
C GLN A 83 -5.14 -5.24 17.61
N LEU A 84 -5.10 -5.29 16.28
CA LEU A 84 -6.27 -5.02 15.44
C LEU A 84 -7.40 -6.03 15.68
N LEU A 85 -7.09 -7.33 15.78
CA LEU A 85 -8.06 -8.38 16.09
C LEU A 85 -8.85 -8.03 17.37
N LYS A 86 -8.14 -7.63 18.43
CA LYS A 86 -8.75 -7.20 19.71
C LYS A 86 -9.56 -5.92 19.56
N LEU A 87 -9.01 -4.91 18.91
CA LEU A 87 -9.65 -3.60 18.71
C LEU A 87 -10.96 -3.70 17.91
N LEU A 88 -11.03 -4.62 16.95
CA LEU A 88 -12.22 -4.85 16.14
C LEU A 88 -13.24 -5.80 16.81
N GLY A 89 -12.81 -6.55 17.84
CA GLY A 89 -13.62 -7.59 18.46
C GLY A 89 -13.86 -8.78 17.53
N LEU A 90 -12.87 -9.14 16.70
CA LEU A 90 -12.98 -10.32 15.83
C LEU A 90 -12.87 -11.61 16.66
N PRO A 91 -13.37 -12.76 16.14
CA PRO A 91 -13.20 -14.05 16.79
C PRO A 91 -11.72 -14.35 17.09
N LEU A 92 -11.42 -14.89 18.27
CA LEU A 92 -10.05 -15.27 18.66
C LEU A 92 -9.49 -16.43 17.80
N SER A 93 -10.35 -17.12 17.06
CA SER A 93 -10.01 -18.19 16.11
C SER A 93 -9.57 -17.69 14.74
N VAL A 94 -9.58 -16.37 14.49
CA VAL A 94 -9.14 -15.81 13.20
C VAL A 94 -7.68 -16.20 12.94
N ASN A 95 -7.43 -16.79 11.78
CA ASN A 95 -6.09 -17.10 11.30
C ASN A 95 -5.38 -15.80 10.88
N ARG A 96 -4.19 -15.54 11.40
CA ARG A 96 -3.48 -14.27 11.18
C ARG A 96 -2.21 -14.46 10.37
N VAL A 97 -1.96 -13.52 9.46
CA VAL A 97 -0.69 -13.36 8.74
C VAL A 97 -0.22 -11.92 8.95
N MET A 98 0.87 -11.76 9.69
CA MET A 98 1.51 -10.46 9.92
C MET A 98 2.72 -10.31 9.01
N LEU A 99 2.72 -9.28 8.18
CA LEU A 99 3.77 -8.95 7.22
C LEU A 99 4.44 -7.63 7.63
N TYR A 100 5.52 -7.73 8.40
CA TYR A 100 6.34 -6.58 8.80
C TYR A 100 7.44 -6.30 7.78
N ASN A 101 7.73 -5.01 7.57
CA ASN A 101 8.89 -4.51 6.83
C ASN A 101 9.02 -5.02 5.38
N VAL A 102 7.89 -5.29 4.72
CA VAL A 102 7.83 -5.66 3.30
C VAL A 102 8.00 -4.42 2.40
N GLY A 103 7.59 -3.25 2.86
CA GLY A 103 7.76 -1.98 2.15
C GLY A 103 6.64 -1.69 1.14
N CYS A 104 6.94 -0.86 0.15
CA CYS A 104 5.93 -0.24 -0.72
C CYS A 104 5.18 -1.23 -1.63
N HIS A 105 5.75 -2.41 -1.92
CA HIS A 105 5.06 -3.45 -2.68
C HIS A 105 4.07 -4.29 -1.86
N ALA A 106 3.99 -4.07 -0.54
CA ALA A 106 3.22 -4.95 0.35
C ALA A 106 1.71 -4.89 0.12
N GLY A 107 1.17 -3.83 -0.49
CA GLY A 107 -0.25 -3.80 -0.87
C GLY A 107 -0.62 -4.89 -1.89
N GLY A 108 0.24 -5.10 -2.89
CA GLY A 108 0.10 -6.23 -3.83
C GLY A 108 0.37 -7.58 -3.16
N THR A 109 1.34 -7.63 -2.24
CA THR A 109 1.62 -8.85 -1.45
C THR A 109 0.43 -9.25 -0.58
N ALA A 110 -0.25 -8.28 0.06
CA ALA A 110 -1.44 -8.52 0.88
C ALA A 110 -2.56 -9.16 0.05
N LEU A 111 -2.82 -8.63 -1.16
CA LEU A 111 -3.80 -9.17 -2.08
C LEU A 111 -3.44 -10.57 -2.57
N ARG A 112 -2.15 -10.82 -2.89
CA ARG A 112 -1.66 -12.15 -3.27
C ARG A 112 -1.89 -13.18 -2.17
N VAL A 113 -1.54 -12.86 -0.92
CA VAL A 113 -1.78 -13.74 0.22
C VAL A 113 -3.28 -13.92 0.48
N ALA A 114 -4.06 -12.84 0.41
CA ALA A 114 -5.50 -12.91 0.62
C ALA A 114 -6.22 -13.74 -0.46
N LYS A 115 -5.76 -13.70 -1.72
CA LYS A 115 -6.26 -14.54 -2.81
C LYS A 115 -6.14 -16.02 -2.46
N ASP A 116 -4.91 -16.48 -2.16
CA ASP A 116 -4.66 -17.90 -1.86
C ASP A 116 -5.45 -18.36 -0.64
N LEU A 117 -5.53 -17.52 0.41
CA LEU A 117 -6.31 -17.83 1.61
C LEU A 117 -7.81 -17.91 1.33
N ALA A 118 -8.36 -17.01 0.52
CA ALA A 118 -9.78 -16.98 0.16
C ALA A 118 -10.17 -18.17 -0.73
N GLU A 119 -9.37 -18.47 -1.75
CA GLU A 119 -9.66 -19.51 -2.73
C GLU A 119 -9.47 -20.93 -2.17
N ASN A 120 -8.48 -21.12 -1.29
CA ASN A 120 -8.15 -22.44 -0.76
C ASN A 120 -9.00 -22.83 0.47
N ASN A 121 -9.80 -21.91 1.01
CA ASN A 121 -10.62 -22.16 2.20
C ASN A 121 -12.09 -21.81 1.92
N ARG A 122 -12.93 -22.83 1.73
CA ARG A 122 -14.36 -22.63 1.40
C ARG A 122 -15.06 -21.74 2.42
N GLY A 123 -15.70 -20.67 1.94
CA GLY A 123 -16.42 -19.71 2.76
C GLY A 123 -15.53 -18.71 3.52
N ALA A 124 -14.22 -18.73 3.28
CA ALA A 124 -13.32 -17.77 3.91
C ALA A 124 -13.61 -16.34 3.47
N ARG A 125 -13.51 -15.45 4.45
CA ARG A 125 -13.50 -13.99 4.29
C ARG A 125 -12.26 -13.47 4.99
N VAL A 126 -11.38 -12.89 4.20
CA VAL A 126 -10.06 -12.40 4.60
C VAL A 126 -10.14 -10.89 4.75
N LEU A 127 -9.90 -10.38 5.94
CA LEU A 127 -9.67 -8.95 6.15
C LEU A 127 -8.20 -8.66 5.83
N ALA A 128 -7.92 -8.01 4.70
CA ALA A 128 -6.58 -7.58 4.33
C ALA A 128 -6.39 -6.09 4.66
N VAL A 129 -5.35 -5.75 5.43
CA VAL A 129 -5.13 -4.38 5.94
C VAL A 129 -3.69 -3.97 5.73
N CYS A 130 -3.50 -2.77 5.18
CA CYS A 130 -2.21 -2.08 5.12
C CYS A 130 -2.32 -0.80 5.95
N SER A 131 -1.41 -0.56 6.89
CA SER A 131 -1.44 0.62 7.75
C SER A 131 -0.04 1.18 7.99
N GLU A 132 0.14 2.43 7.62
CA GLU A 132 1.46 3.06 7.54
C GLU A 132 1.44 4.43 8.22
N VAL A 133 2.44 4.68 9.07
CA VAL A 133 2.68 5.96 9.74
C VAL A 133 4.15 6.32 9.64
N THR A 134 4.45 7.55 9.26
CA THR A 134 5.81 7.99 8.92
C THR A 134 6.76 8.13 10.10
N VAL A 135 6.26 7.96 11.34
CA VAL A 135 6.99 8.18 12.60
C VAL A 135 8.35 7.47 12.64
N LEU A 136 8.47 6.22 12.15
CA LEU A 136 9.76 5.53 12.15
C LEU A 136 10.82 6.20 11.25
N SER A 137 10.39 6.86 10.18
CA SER A 137 11.25 7.42 9.13
C SER A 137 11.44 8.93 9.22
N TYR A 138 10.61 9.62 10.00
CA TYR A 138 10.65 11.08 10.14
C TYR A 138 11.97 11.54 10.77
N ARG A 139 12.65 12.50 10.16
CA ARG A 139 13.89 13.06 10.74
C ARG A 139 14.22 14.44 10.21
N GLY A 140 15.02 15.17 10.98
CA GLY A 140 15.62 16.41 10.51
C GLY A 140 16.56 16.19 9.31
N PRO A 141 16.80 17.25 8.51
CA PRO A 141 17.69 17.18 7.35
C PRO A 141 19.14 16.99 7.79
N HIS A 142 19.93 16.24 6.99
CA HIS A 142 21.37 16.08 7.21
C HIS A 142 22.14 16.14 5.87
N PRO A 143 23.22 16.93 5.75
CA PRO A 143 23.95 17.08 4.49
C PRO A 143 24.50 15.77 3.90
N ALA A 144 24.88 14.81 4.76
CA ALA A 144 25.35 13.49 4.32
C ALA A 144 24.22 12.53 3.88
N HIS A 145 22.95 12.89 4.08
CA HIS A 145 21.79 12.03 3.81
C HIS A 145 20.71 12.77 3.03
N ILE A 146 21.09 13.43 1.93
CA ILE A 146 20.17 14.19 1.06
C ILE A 146 19.02 13.31 0.56
N GLU A 147 19.27 12.03 0.32
CA GLU A 147 18.25 11.08 -0.11
C GLU A 147 17.09 10.91 0.89
N SER A 148 17.33 11.16 2.19
CA SER A 148 16.27 11.19 3.20
C SER A 148 15.26 12.31 2.97
N LEU A 149 15.63 13.41 2.30
CA LEU A 149 14.71 14.51 1.98
C LEU A 149 13.62 14.09 0.99
N PHE A 150 13.92 13.15 0.08
CA PHE A 150 12.88 12.60 -0.80
C PHE A 150 11.82 11.88 0.03
N VAL A 151 12.24 11.07 0.99
CA VAL A 151 11.33 10.40 1.92
C VAL A 151 10.51 11.41 2.73
N GLN A 152 11.15 12.44 3.31
CA GLN A 152 10.45 13.48 4.09
C GLN A 152 9.46 14.29 3.23
N ALA A 153 9.68 14.41 1.91
CA ALA A 153 8.81 15.13 1.00
C ALA A 153 7.67 14.27 0.43
N LEU A 154 7.88 12.95 0.32
CA LEU A 154 6.95 12.03 -0.35
C LEU A 154 6.00 11.32 0.61
N PHE A 155 6.50 10.81 1.74
CA PHE A 155 5.73 9.87 2.54
C PHE A 155 4.60 10.55 3.32
N GLY A 156 3.44 9.91 3.35
CA GLY A 156 2.29 10.29 4.16
C GLY A 156 1.79 9.09 4.96
N ASP A 157 0.90 9.36 5.91
CA ASP A 157 0.29 8.35 6.76
C ASP A 157 -1.07 7.94 6.19
N GLY A 158 -1.40 6.66 6.29
CA GLY A 158 -2.68 6.14 5.81
C GLY A 158 -2.86 4.66 6.08
N ALA A 159 -4.13 4.23 6.15
CA ALA A 159 -4.48 2.82 6.19
C ALA A 159 -5.64 2.51 5.25
N ALA A 160 -5.56 1.34 4.63
CA ALA A 160 -6.59 0.79 3.75
C ALA A 160 -6.90 -0.64 4.16
N ALA A 161 -8.16 -1.03 4.01
CA ALA A 161 -8.62 -2.37 4.32
C ALA A 161 -9.58 -2.89 3.23
N LEU A 162 -9.54 -4.20 2.98
CA LEU A 162 -10.41 -4.89 2.04
C LEU A 162 -10.94 -6.16 2.69
N VAL A 163 -12.16 -6.56 2.29
CA VAL A 163 -12.66 -7.91 2.54
C VAL A 163 -12.54 -8.70 1.25
N VAL A 164 -11.70 -9.74 1.26
CA VAL A 164 -11.45 -10.62 0.12
C VAL A 164 -12.10 -11.97 0.40
N GLY A 165 -12.80 -12.52 -0.60
CA GLY A 165 -13.45 -13.81 -0.50
C GLY A 165 -13.77 -14.37 -1.88
N SER A 166 -13.83 -15.70 -1.96
CA SER A 166 -14.35 -16.42 -3.12
C SER A 166 -15.82 -16.78 -2.89
N ASP A 167 -16.52 -17.10 -3.97
CA ASP A 167 -17.94 -17.47 -3.99
C ASP A 167 -18.80 -16.44 -3.23
N PRO A 168 -19.01 -15.24 -3.82
CA PRO A 168 -19.81 -14.20 -3.20
C PRO A 168 -21.22 -14.69 -2.91
N VAL A 169 -21.78 -14.28 -1.78
CA VAL A 169 -23.15 -14.65 -1.39
C VAL A 169 -24.14 -13.75 -2.11
N ASP A 170 -24.89 -14.33 -3.06
CA ASP A 170 -25.89 -13.62 -3.86
C ASP A 170 -26.88 -12.82 -3.00
N GLY A 171 -27.10 -11.56 -3.38
CA GLY A 171 -28.01 -10.63 -2.71
C GLY A 171 -27.50 -10.08 -1.36
N VAL A 172 -26.35 -10.55 -0.87
CA VAL A 172 -25.72 -10.06 0.37
C VAL A 172 -24.41 -9.34 0.06
N GLU A 173 -23.56 -9.95 -0.77
CA GLU A 173 -22.25 -9.42 -1.10
C GLU A 173 -22.22 -8.89 -2.54
N ARG A 174 -21.47 -7.80 -2.74
CA ARG A 174 -21.30 -7.17 -4.05
C ARG A 174 -19.81 -7.20 -4.43
N PRO A 175 -19.39 -8.08 -5.34
CA PRO A 175 -18.03 -8.07 -5.88
C PRO A 175 -17.69 -6.72 -6.51
N ILE A 176 -16.44 -6.30 -6.35
CA ILE A 176 -15.93 -5.01 -6.87
C ILE A 176 -14.85 -5.26 -7.90
N PHE A 177 -13.91 -6.14 -7.57
CA PHE A 177 -12.84 -6.61 -8.46
C PHE A 177 -12.65 -8.11 -8.24
N GLU A 178 -12.15 -8.80 -9.26
CA GLU A 178 -11.69 -10.19 -9.17
C GLU A 178 -10.16 -10.22 -9.27
N ILE A 179 -9.51 -10.98 -8.40
CA ILE A 179 -8.04 -11.15 -8.44
C ILE A 179 -7.74 -12.36 -9.32
N ALA A 180 -7.66 -12.18 -10.63
CA ALA A 180 -7.46 -13.28 -11.57
C ALA A 180 -6.10 -13.99 -11.40
N SER A 181 -5.02 -13.21 -11.23
CA SER A 181 -3.67 -13.73 -11.01
C SER A 181 -2.87 -12.81 -10.10
N ALA A 182 -1.81 -13.35 -9.50
CA ALA A 182 -0.86 -12.58 -8.72
C ALA A 182 0.54 -13.15 -8.91
N SER A 183 1.52 -12.30 -9.23
CA SER A 183 2.91 -12.68 -9.45
C SER A 183 3.87 -11.70 -8.80
N GLN A 184 5.12 -12.12 -8.63
CA GLN A 184 6.20 -11.29 -8.10
C GLN A 184 7.49 -11.66 -8.82
N VAL A 185 8.30 -10.66 -9.17
CA VAL A 185 9.59 -10.84 -9.85
C VAL A 185 10.62 -9.90 -9.23
N MET A 186 11.85 -10.38 -9.10
CA MET A 186 13.01 -9.54 -8.74
C MET A 186 13.63 -9.02 -10.04
N LEU A 187 13.87 -7.71 -10.12
CA LEU A 187 14.50 -7.14 -11.31
C LEU A 187 16.02 -7.41 -11.28
N PRO A 188 16.65 -7.73 -12.42
CA PRO A 188 18.10 -7.93 -12.48
C PRO A 188 18.85 -6.67 -12.01
N GLU A 189 19.95 -6.87 -11.28
CA GLU A 189 20.88 -5.80 -10.86
C GLU A 189 20.20 -4.65 -10.07
N SER A 190 19.17 -4.99 -9.29
CA SER A 190 18.33 -4.02 -8.55
C SER A 190 18.43 -4.14 -7.03
N GLU A 191 19.30 -5.01 -6.51
CA GLU A 191 19.41 -5.36 -5.08
C GLU A 191 19.62 -4.16 -4.15
N GLU A 192 20.28 -3.12 -4.66
CA GLU A 192 20.57 -1.88 -3.92
C GLU A 192 19.79 -0.68 -4.46
N ALA A 193 18.81 -0.88 -5.35
CA ALA A 193 18.07 0.21 -5.98
C ALA A 193 17.17 0.94 -4.98
N VAL A 194 16.57 0.18 -4.07
CA VAL A 194 15.75 0.67 -2.97
C VAL A 194 15.99 -0.22 -1.75
N GLY A 195 16.08 0.40 -0.58
CA GLY A 195 16.16 -0.38 0.64
C GLY A 195 15.97 0.45 1.89
N GLY A 196 15.70 -0.28 2.98
CA GLY A 196 15.50 0.26 4.31
C GLY A 196 16.42 -0.42 5.32
N HIS A 197 16.91 0.34 6.29
CA HIS A 197 17.60 -0.20 7.46
C HIS A 197 16.93 0.29 8.73
N LEU A 198 16.49 -0.64 9.56
CA LEU A 198 16.05 -0.33 10.91
C LEU A 198 17.30 -0.19 11.80
N ARG A 199 17.44 0.97 12.44
CA ARG A 199 18.59 1.35 13.27
C ARG A 199 18.11 1.97 14.57
N GLU A 200 19.03 2.22 15.50
CA GLU A 200 18.75 2.97 16.75
C GLU A 200 18.15 4.36 16.48
N ILE A 201 18.42 4.94 15.31
CA ILE A 201 17.90 6.25 14.86
C ILE A 201 16.55 6.16 14.12
N GLY A 202 15.90 4.99 14.13
CA GLY A 202 14.68 4.70 13.37
C GLY A 202 14.96 4.03 12.02
N LEU A 203 13.98 4.10 11.12
CA LEU A 203 14.02 3.49 9.78
C LEU A 203 14.67 4.43 8.77
N THR A 204 15.87 4.12 8.31
CA THR A 204 16.57 4.86 7.25
C THR A 204 16.30 4.24 5.89
N PHE A 205 16.13 5.06 4.85
CA PHE A 205 15.98 4.60 3.48
C PHE A 205 17.17 5.05 2.63
N HIS A 206 17.52 4.24 1.65
CA HIS A 206 18.39 4.62 0.54
C HIS A 206 17.63 4.40 -0.78
N LEU A 207 17.78 5.34 -1.70
CA LEU A 207 17.05 5.35 -2.97
C LEU A 207 18.02 5.75 -4.08
N LYS A 208 18.38 4.81 -4.96
CA LYS A 208 19.19 5.13 -6.13
C LYS A 208 18.38 6.01 -7.08
N SER A 209 19.01 7.06 -7.60
CA SER A 209 18.36 7.99 -8.55
C SER A 209 17.93 7.29 -9.85
N GLN A 210 18.53 6.13 -10.16
CA GLN A 210 18.21 5.28 -11.30
C GLN A 210 16.96 4.39 -11.09
N LEU A 211 16.34 4.38 -9.91
CA LEU A 211 15.19 3.51 -9.62
C LEU A 211 14.06 3.64 -10.66
N PRO A 212 13.63 4.85 -11.09
CA PRO A 212 12.61 4.97 -12.14
C PRO A 212 13.02 4.32 -13.47
N SER A 213 14.29 4.48 -13.88
CA SER A 213 14.78 3.87 -15.11
C SER A 213 14.91 2.36 -15.02
N ILE A 214 15.31 1.81 -13.86
CA ILE A 214 15.37 0.36 -13.63
C ILE A 214 13.97 -0.24 -13.77
N ILE A 215 12.96 0.39 -13.17
CA ILE A 215 11.57 -0.05 -13.30
C ILE A 215 11.12 0.03 -14.77
N ALA A 216 11.32 1.18 -15.42
CA ALA A 216 10.87 1.40 -16.79
C ALA A 216 11.54 0.45 -17.79
N SER A 217 12.82 0.12 -17.63
CA SER A 217 13.50 -0.82 -18.52
C SER A 217 13.00 -2.27 -18.42
N ASN A 218 12.34 -2.65 -17.31
CA ASN A 218 11.94 -4.04 -17.05
C ASN A 218 10.42 -4.27 -17.00
N ILE A 219 9.62 -3.20 -16.87
CA ILE A 219 8.17 -3.31 -16.63
C ILE A 219 7.43 -4.03 -17.76
N GLU A 220 7.76 -3.74 -19.02
CA GLU A 220 7.09 -4.33 -20.18
C GLU A 220 7.27 -5.84 -20.25
N GLN A 221 8.50 -6.33 -20.04
CA GLN A 221 8.78 -7.77 -20.01
C GLN A 221 8.09 -8.47 -18.83
N SER A 222 8.07 -7.81 -17.66
CA SER A 222 7.42 -8.32 -16.46
C SER A 222 5.92 -8.47 -16.67
N LEU A 223 5.28 -7.45 -17.26
CA LEU A 223 3.87 -7.46 -17.63
C LEU A 223 3.57 -8.51 -18.70
N ALA A 224 4.35 -8.55 -19.79
CA ALA A 224 4.17 -9.55 -20.84
C ALA A 224 4.20 -10.98 -20.28
N THR A 225 5.09 -11.25 -19.33
CA THR A 225 5.18 -12.55 -18.66
C THR A 225 3.95 -12.84 -17.80
N ALA A 226 3.49 -11.89 -16.99
CA ALA A 226 2.34 -12.05 -16.10
C ALA A 226 0.99 -12.11 -16.85
N CYS A 227 0.88 -11.37 -17.95
CA CYS A 227 -0.36 -11.16 -18.71
C CYS A 227 -0.53 -12.15 -19.89
N SER A 228 0.56 -12.73 -20.40
CA SER A 228 0.51 -13.69 -21.52
C SER A 228 -0.44 -14.88 -21.27
N PRO A 229 -0.45 -15.53 -20.09
CA PRO A 229 -1.41 -16.60 -19.79
C PRO A 229 -2.89 -16.17 -19.83
N LEU A 230 -3.15 -14.86 -19.69
CA LEU A 230 -4.49 -14.26 -19.73
C LEU A 230 -4.84 -13.71 -21.13
N GLY A 231 -3.91 -13.77 -22.09
CA GLY A 231 -4.11 -13.23 -23.44
C GLY A 231 -4.13 -11.70 -23.51
N LEU A 232 -3.63 -11.00 -22.49
CA LEU A 232 -3.63 -9.53 -22.44
C LEU A 232 -2.32 -8.97 -22.99
N SER A 233 -2.41 -8.06 -23.96
CA SER A 233 -1.24 -7.48 -24.65
C SER A 233 -1.38 -6.00 -25.01
N ASP A 234 -2.60 -5.45 -25.03
CA ASP A 234 -2.82 -4.01 -25.22
C ASP A 234 -2.93 -3.31 -23.86
N TRP A 235 -1.88 -2.60 -23.49
CA TRP A 235 -1.75 -1.91 -22.21
C TRP A 235 -2.79 -0.79 -22.02
N ASN A 236 -3.35 -0.23 -23.10
CA ASN A 236 -4.40 0.79 -23.02
C ASN A 236 -5.81 0.22 -22.89
N GLN A 237 -5.99 -1.10 -23.05
CA GLN A 237 -7.25 -1.80 -22.74
C GLN A 237 -7.30 -2.32 -21.30
N LEU A 238 -6.34 -1.89 -20.46
CA LEU A 238 -6.26 -2.25 -19.05
C LEU A 238 -6.49 -1.02 -18.16
N PHE A 239 -7.17 -1.19 -17.04
CA PHE A 239 -7.16 -0.20 -15.96
C PHE A 239 -5.89 -0.34 -15.12
N TRP A 240 -5.39 0.75 -14.55
CA TRP A 240 -4.06 0.78 -13.93
C TRP A 240 -4.07 1.27 -12.49
N THR A 241 -3.49 0.46 -11.62
CA THR A 241 -3.11 0.86 -10.27
C THR A 241 -1.60 0.71 -10.10
N VAL A 242 -0.87 1.81 -10.19
CA VAL A 242 0.60 1.78 -10.10
C VAL A 242 1.04 2.43 -8.80
N HIS A 243 1.83 1.74 -7.98
CA HIS A 243 2.36 2.34 -6.76
C HIS A 243 3.15 3.62 -7.09
N PRO A 244 2.73 4.79 -6.60
CA PRO A 244 3.35 6.06 -6.93
C PRO A 244 4.53 6.32 -5.99
N GLY A 245 5.60 5.53 -6.13
CA GLY A 245 6.84 5.70 -5.35
C GLY A 245 7.44 7.11 -5.49
N GLY A 246 7.10 7.78 -6.58
CA GLY A 246 7.24 9.21 -6.82
C GLY A 246 6.78 9.54 -8.25
N ARG A 247 6.61 10.83 -8.56
CA ARG A 247 6.18 11.29 -9.90
C ARG A 247 7.01 10.68 -11.04
N ALA A 248 8.33 10.60 -10.88
CA ALA A 248 9.24 10.13 -11.93
C ALA A 248 8.99 8.66 -12.32
N ILE A 249 8.55 7.81 -11.39
CA ILE A 249 8.19 6.42 -11.69
C ILE A 249 6.97 6.40 -12.60
N LEU A 250 5.92 7.15 -12.27
CA LEU A 250 4.70 7.23 -13.07
C LEU A 250 4.98 7.76 -14.48
N ASP A 251 5.74 8.85 -14.58
CA ASP A 251 6.07 9.48 -15.86
C ASP A 251 6.86 8.52 -16.77
N GLN A 252 7.78 7.71 -16.21
CA GLN A 252 8.54 6.75 -17.01
C GLN A 252 7.75 5.47 -17.34
N VAL A 253 6.88 5.00 -16.45
CA VAL A 253 5.99 3.86 -16.73
C VAL A 253 5.00 4.23 -17.85
N GLU A 254 4.37 5.40 -17.76
CA GLU A 254 3.46 5.95 -18.78
C GLU A 254 4.16 6.03 -20.15
N ALA A 255 5.35 6.64 -20.18
CA ALA A 255 6.12 6.79 -21.41
C ALA A 255 6.61 5.45 -21.99
N ARG A 256 7.07 4.52 -21.13
CA ARG A 256 7.59 3.22 -21.58
C ARG A 256 6.51 2.36 -22.22
N LEU A 257 5.34 2.30 -21.60
CA LEU A 257 4.24 1.45 -22.05
C LEU A 257 3.33 2.13 -23.07
N GLY A 258 3.55 3.41 -23.37
CA GLY A 258 2.72 4.19 -24.29
C GLY A 258 1.29 4.35 -23.77
N LEU A 259 1.13 4.55 -22.46
CA LEU A 259 -0.19 4.68 -21.86
C LEU A 259 -0.81 6.04 -22.20
N GLU A 260 -2.10 6.04 -22.47
CA GLU A 260 -2.93 7.25 -22.47
C GLU A 260 -2.85 7.90 -21.08
N LYS A 261 -2.85 9.23 -21.04
CA LYS A 261 -2.62 10.00 -19.79
C LYS A 261 -3.66 9.69 -18.72
N GLU A 262 -4.87 9.39 -19.17
CA GLU A 262 -6.03 9.09 -18.35
C GLU A 262 -5.84 7.80 -17.56
N ARG A 263 -5.03 6.84 -18.05
CA ARG A 263 -4.80 5.54 -17.40
C ARG A 263 -4.20 5.66 -16.01
N LEU A 264 -3.39 6.69 -15.77
CA LEU A 264 -2.77 6.93 -14.46
C LEU A 264 -3.46 8.05 -13.67
N ALA A 265 -4.66 8.50 -14.08
CA ALA A 265 -5.35 9.62 -13.44
C ALA A 265 -5.68 9.34 -11.95
N ALA A 266 -6.25 8.19 -11.62
CA ALA A 266 -6.54 7.79 -10.23
C ALA A 266 -5.24 7.70 -9.40
N THR A 267 -4.19 7.12 -9.98
CA THR A 267 -2.87 7.00 -9.34
C THR A 267 -2.29 8.39 -9.01
N ARG A 268 -2.31 9.31 -9.97
CA ARG A 268 -1.82 10.69 -9.79
C ARG A 268 -2.68 11.48 -8.80
N HIS A 269 -4.00 11.26 -8.79
CA HIS A 269 -4.90 11.87 -7.82
C HIS A 269 -4.53 11.45 -6.38
N VAL A 270 -4.39 10.15 -6.13
CA VAL A 270 -4.01 9.66 -4.79
C VAL A 270 -2.65 10.20 -4.36
N LEU A 271 -1.65 10.21 -5.25
CA LEU A 271 -0.36 10.84 -4.93
C LEU A 271 -0.51 12.32 -4.56
N SER A 272 -1.32 13.07 -5.31
CA SER A 272 -1.59 14.49 -5.02
C SER A 272 -2.21 14.70 -3.64
N GLU A 273 -3.22 13.90 -3.31
CA GLU A 273 -4.06 14.13 -2.13
C GLU A 273 -3.55 13.48 -0.85
N TYR A 274 -2.70 12.46 -0.94
CA TYR A 274 -2.26 11.70 0.23
C TYR A 274 -0.75 11.52 0.30
N GLY A 275 -0.02 11.78 -0.79
CA GLY A 275 1.39 11.43 -0.90
C GLY A 275 1.59 9.92 -1.07
N ASN A 276 2.78 9.44 -0.73
CA ASN A 276 3.10 8.02 -0.74
C ASN A 276 2.83 7.42 0.66
N MET A 277 1.73 6.70 0.81
CA MET A 277 1.34 5.98 2.03
C MET A 277 1.89 4.54 2.05
N GLN A 278 3.08 4.34 1.47
CA GLN A 278 3.74 3.06 1.29
C GLN A 278 2.76 1.98 0.76
N SER A 279 2.62 0.86 1.46
CA SER A 279 1.81 -0.28 1.06
C SER A 279 0.32 0.03 0.87
N ALA A 280 -0.23 0.97 1.64
CA ALA A 280 -1.64 1.34 1.55
C ALA A 280 -1.98 2.08 0.24
N THR A 281 -0.99 2.69 -0.41
CA THR A 281 -1.22 3.60 -1.55
C THR A 281 -1.95 2.93 -2.71
N VAL A 282 -1.57 1.72 -3.09
CA VAL A 282 -2.23 1.00 -4.20
C VAL A 282 -3.69 0.64 -3.88
N LEU A 283 -4.02 0.47 -2.61
CA LEU A 283 -5.38 0.16 -2.18
C LEU A 283 -6.27 1.42 -2.18
N PHE A 284 -5.70 2.59 -1.84
CA PHE A 284 -6.37 3.88 -2.04
C PHE A 284 -6.64 4.17 -3.52
N ILE A 285 -5.74 3.75 -4.43
CA ILE A 285 -5.93 3.94 -5.87
C ILE A 285 -7.10 3.09 -6.38
N LEU A 286 -7.23 1.85 -5.92
CA LEU A 286 -8.40 1.01 -6.25
C LEU A 286 -9.72 1.64 -5.75
N ASP A 287 -9.72 2.20 -4.53
CA ASP A 287 -10.90 2.89 -3.99
C ASP A 287 -11.24 4.16 -4.78
N GLU A 288 -10.23 4.98 -5.10
CA GLU A 288 -10.41 6.16 -5.96
C GLU A 288 -10.97 5.78 -7.33
N MET A 289 -10.42 4.73 -7.95
CA MET A 289 -10.83 4.24 -9.26
C MET A 289 -12.30 3.80 -9.30
N ARG A 290 -12.73 2.98 -8.32
CA ARG A 290 -14.14 2.54 -8.27
C ARG A 290 -15.10 3.70 -7.99
N ASN A 291 -14.68 4.69 -7.18
CA ASN A 291 -15.51 5.84 -6.84
C ASN A 291 -15.67 6.79 -8.03
N ARG A 292 -14.57 7.06 -8.77
CA ARG A 292 -14.62 7.81 -10.03
C ARG A 292 -15.48 7.09 -11.06
N SER A 293 -15.33 5.77 -11.18
CA SER A 293 -16.13 4.98 -12.10
C SER A 293 -17.63 5.06 -11.82
N ALA A 294 -18.02 4.98 -10.54
CA ALA A 294 -19.41 5.15 -10.14
C ALA A 294 -19.93 6.58 -10.40
N ALA A 295 -19.11 7.61 -10.14
CA ALA A 295 -19.49 9.01 -10.35
C ALA A 295 -19.62 9.39 -11.83
N GLU A 296 -18.78 8.80 -12.69
CA GLU A 296 -18.77 9.03 -14.13
C GLU A 296 -19.74 8.11 -14.90
N GLY A 297 -20.33 7.11 -14.22
CA GLY A 297 -21.29 6.18 -14.83
C GLY A 297 -20.65 5.12 -15.73
N HIS A 298 -19.40 4.73 -15.45
CA HIS A 298 -18.71 3.67 -16.18
C HIS A 298 -19.36 2.31 -15.94
N ALA A 299 -19.26 1.42 -16.93
CA ALA A 299 -19.85 0.09 -16.90
C ALA A 299 -19.21 -0.86 -15.86
N THR A 300 -17.94 -0.63 -15.52
CA THR A 300 -17.17 -1.40 -14.54
C THR A 300 -16.57 -0.47 -13.50
N THR A 301 -16.16 -1.03 -12.36
CA THR A 301 -15.40 -0.34 -11.30
C THR A 301 -13.97 0.03 -11.73
N GLY A 302 -13.47 -0.53 -12.83
CA GLY A 302 -12.17 -0.30 -13.44
C GLY A 302 -12.23 0.64 -14.63
N GLU A 303 -12.89 1.79 -14.50
CA GLU A 303 -12.96 2.83 -15.55
C GLU A 303 -13.56 2.33 -16.88
N GLY A 304 -14.53 1.41 -16.80
CA GLY A 304 -15.22 0.84 -17.96
C GLY A 304 -14.46 -0.29 -18.66
N LEU A 305 -13.33 -0.73 -18.11
CA LEU A 305 -12.55 -1.86 -18.62
C LEU A 305 -12.75 -3.12 -17.76
N ASP A 306 -12.68 -4.28 -18.39
CA ASP A 306 -12.86 -5.58 -17.73
C ASP A 306 -11.58 -6.07 -17.02
N TRP A 307 -10.42 -5.75 -17.59
CA TRP A 307 -9.13 -6.19 -17.09
C TRP A 307 -8.28 -5.02 -16.62
N GLY A 308 -7.41 -5.29 -15.66
CA GLY A 308 -6.48 -4.29 -15.16
C GLY A 308 -5.31 -4.89 -14.41
N VAL A 309 -4.36 -4.03 -14.07
CA VAL A 309 -3.13 -4.42 -13.39
C VAL A 309 -2.88 -3.53 -12.18
N LEU A 310 -2.47 -4.18 -11.09
CA LEU A 310 -1.97 -3.54 -9.89
C LEU A 310 -0.48 -3.83 -9.75
N LEU A 311 0.33 -2.78 -9.68
CA LEU A 311 1.79 -2.87 -9.57
C LEU A 311 2.28 -2.24 -8.26
N GLY A 312 3.01 -3.03 -7.48
CA GLY A 312 3.78 -2.57 -6.34
C GLY A 312 5.28 -2.63 -6.65
N PHE A 313 6.03 -1.64 -6.19
CA PHE A 313 7.49 -1.60 -6.26
C PHE A 313 8.05 -1.47 -4.85
N GLY A 314 9.15 -2.13 -4.52
CA GLY A 314 9.79 -2.03 -3.21
C GLY A 314 10.99 -2.95 -3.09
#